data_AF-A0AAU8DXZ6-F1
#
_entry.id   AF-A0AAU8DXZ6-F1
#
_cell.length_a   1.000
_cell.length_b   1.000
_cell.length_c   1.000
_cell.angle_alpha   90.00
_cell.angle_beta   90.00
_cell.angle_gamma   90.00
#
_symmetry.space_group_name_H-M   'P 1'
#
loop_
_entity.id
_entity.type
_entity.pdbx_description
1 polymer ?
#
loop_
_entity_poly.entity_id
_entity_poly.type
_entity_poly.pdbx_seq_one_letter_code
_entity_poly.pdbx_strand_id
1 'polypeptide(L)'
;MTLVRDHRIDFFRGLALIFIFWDHVPHNPLGQITLRNFGFSDAAEIFVFLAGYAAVLAYGKILAREGFLIACVKILRRAWVLYVVHIFLLAMLMGIVFFANSHVETRDLVEEMGMHHFISEPQQALIDELLLRFKPNLMDPLPLYIVLLAGLPLVLPMLVRKAWVVVAVSFALYLTVPLFGWNLAAIKDGVWYFNPVAWQLLFVLGGAAAIHSQRPRLPETRPLLRQPLFVGAALYVVMAGVITVAWRWPQIHDALMPASLGNWLYPISKTNLSPVRLIHFLALAYVTAKLLPDTGWTQNWLAQQSCRMGRFSLEIFCLGVLLAPLADMVNALADDAFAMQVFTALVGAGLMALLAVWLEFNKRLNRSLKNAPA
;
A
#
# COMPACT_ATOMS: atom_id res chain seq x y z
N MET A 1 1.26 -23.92 -20.45
CA MET A 1 0.20 -23.62 -19.47
C MET A 1 0.28 -22.16 -19.03
N THR A 2 -0.63 -21.31 -19.49
CA THR A 2 -0.80 -19.95 -18.97
C THR A 2 -1.45 -20.07 -17.59
N LEU A 3 -0.66 -19.97 -16.51
CA LEU A 3 -1.21 -19.86 -15.16
C LEU A 3 -2.20 -18.68 -15.14
N VAL A 4 -3.47 -19.00 -14.91
CA VAL A 4 -4.57 -18.04 -14.79
C VAL A 4 -4.18 -17.03 -13.70
N ARG A 5 -4.37 -15.74 -13.98
CA ARG A 5 -4.08 -14.65 -13.04
C ARG A 5 -4.96 -14.80 -11.80
N ASP A 6 -4.36 -14.76 -10.62
CA ASP A 6 -5.11 -14.89 -9.36
C ASP A 6 -5.86 -13.57 -9.06
N HIS A 7 -7.18 -13.60 -9.23
CA HIS A 7 -8.07 -12.46 -9.03
C HIS A 7 -8.09 -11.95 -7.58
N ARG A 8 -7.74 -12.78 -6.59
CA ARG A 8 -7.73 -12.38 -5.18
C ARG A 8 -6.68 -11.30 -4.92
N ILE A 9 -5.52 -11.41 -5.57
CA ILE A 9 -4.45 -10.42 -5.46
C ILE A 9 -4.92 -9.07 -5.99
N ASP A 10 -5.58 -9.08 -7.15
CA ASP A 10 -6.13 -7.87 -7.74
C ASP A 10 -7.23 -7.27 -6.84
N PHE A 11 -8.09 -8.11 -6.24
CA PHE A 11 -9.09 -7.65 -5.28
C PHE A 11 -8.46 -6.95 -4.07
N PHE A 12 -7.51 -7.57 -3.38
CA PHE A 12 -6.92 -6.96 -2.19
C PHE A 12 -6.11 -5.70 -2.51
N ARG A 13 -5.49 -5.64 -3.69
CA ARG A 13 -4.86 -4.40 -4.20
C ARG A 13 -5.90 -3.30 -4.42
N GLY A 14 -7.04 -3.61 -5.05
CA GLY A 14 -8.12 -2.66 -5.26
C GLY A 14 -8.72 -2.15 -3.95
N LEU A 15 -8.96 -3.06 -3.02
CA LEU A 15 -9.49 -2.73 -1.69
C LEU A 15 -8.52 -1.84 -0.91
N ALA A 16 -7.21 -2.14 -0.96
CA ALA A 16 -6.19 -1.29 -0.35
C ALA A 16 -6.20 0.13 -0.95
N LEU A 17 -6.42 0.30 -2.26
CA LEU A 17 -6.52 1.62 -2.88
C LEU A 17 -7.75 2.40 -2.40
N ILE A 18 -8.90 1.74 -2.23
CA ILE A 18 -10.10 2.38 -1.67
C ILE A 18 -9.85 2.83 -0.23
N PHE A 19 -9.25 1.97 0.60
CA PHE A 19 -8.91 2.32 1.97
C PHE A 19 -7.91 3.46 2.06
N ILE A 20 -6.85 3.43 1.24
CA ILE A 20 -5.90 4.54 1.14
C ILE A 20 -6.63 5.83 0.78
N PHE A 21 -7.49 5.83 -0.24
CA PHE A 21 -8.23 7.04 -0.60
C PHE A 21 -9.09 7.54 0.58
N TRP A 22 -9.92 6.68 1.18
CA TRP A 22 -10.80 7.07 2.28
C TRP A 22 -10.05 7.52 3.54
N ASP A 23 -8.90 6.92 3.84
CA ASP A 23 -8.08 7.26 5.01
C ASP A 23 -7.37 8.60 4.89
N HIS A 24 -7.23 9.10 3.66
CA HIS A 24 -6.53 10.35 3.34
C HIS A 24 -7.46 11.50 2.97
N VAL A 25 -8.78 11.27 2.92
CA VAL A 25 -9.76 12.37 2.94
C VAL A 25 -9.98 12.75 4.41
N PRO A 26 -9.61 13.98 4.83
CA PRO A 26 -9.81 14.42 6.21
C PRO A 26 -11.27 14.27 6.67
N HIS A 27 -11.45 13.89 7.93
CA HIS A 27 -12.75 13.72 8.59
C HIS A 27 -13.74 12.77 7.91
N ASN A 28 -13.33 12.00 6.90
CA ASN A 28 -14.21 11.10 6.18
C ASN A 28 -14.78 9.98 7.09
N PRO A 29 -16.11 9.85 7.22
CA PRO A 29 -16.75 8.79 7.99
C PRO A 29 -16.40 7.38 7.49
N LEU A 30 -16.22 7.20 6.17
CA LEU A 30 -15.82 5.90 5.60
C LEU A 30 -14.38 5.53 5.94
N GLY A 31 -13.55 6.50 6.30
CA GLY A 31 -12.23 6.28 6.88
C GLY A 31 -12.28 5.55 8.23
N GLN A 32 -13.44 5.48 8.90
CA GLN A 32 -13.61 4.77 10.17
C GLN A 32 -13.86 3.27 10.01
N ILE A 33 -14.19 2.81 8.79
CA ILE A 33 -14.46 1.39 8.50
C ILE A 33 -13.29 0.71 7.78
N THR A 34 -12.18 1.41 7.59
CA THR A 34 -10.97 0.90 6.93
C THR A 34 -10.11 0.08 7.90
N LEU A 35 -9.16 -0.67 7.35
CA LEU A 35 -8.31 -1.59 8.11
C LEU A 35 -7.54 -0.92 9.25
N ARG A 36 -7.17 0.36 9.11
CA ARG A 36 -6.39 1.10 10.13
C ARG A 36 -7.11 1.21 11.48
N ASN A 37 -8.43 1.01 11.50
CA ASN A 37 -9.27 1.11 12.70
C ASN A 37 -9.58 -0.25 13.35
N PHE A 38 -9.17 -1.35 12.72
CA PHE A 38 -9.47 -2.71 13.18
C PHE A 38 -8.22 -3.56 13.40
N GLY A 39 -7.05 -2.93 13.53
CA GLY A 39 -5.82 -3.58 13.93
C GLY A 39 -4.59 -2.69 13.81
N PHE A 40 -3.42 -3.26 14.11
CA PHE A 40 -2.15 -2.50 14.14
C PHE A 40 -1.57 -2.18 12.76
N SER A 41 -2.03 -2.87 11.72
CA SER A 41 -1.60 -2.67 10.32
C SER A 41 -2.69 -2.02 9.50
N ASP A 42 -2.33 -1.39 8.38
CA ASP A 42 -3.27 -0.72 7.49
C ASP A 42 -3.09 -1.16 6.02
N ALA A 43 -3.72 -0.43 5.11
CA ALA A 43 -3.69 -0.72 3.69
C ALA A 43 -2.28 -0.62 3.07
N ALA A 44 -1.34 0.10 3.69
CA ALA A 44 0.02 0.22 3.19
C ALA A 44 0.77 -1.12 3.25
N GLU A 45 0.58 -1.93 4.29
CA GLU A 45 1.20 -3.26 4.34
C GLU A 45 0.66 -4.19 3.26
N ILE A 46 -0.66 -4.18 3.04
CA ILE A 46 -1.27 -4.94 1.95
C ILE A 46 -0.63 -4.52 0.62
N PHE A 47 -0.52 -3.21 0.40
CA PHE A 47 0.04 -2.66 -0.84
C PHE A 47 1.49 -3.09 -1.07
N VAL A 48 2.37 -2.92 -0.08
CA VAL A 48 3.81 -3.22 -0.20
C VAL A 48 4.07 -4.73 -0.29
N PHE A 49 3.37 -5.55 0.51
CA PHE A 49 3.48 -7.00 0.44
C PHE A 49 3.03 -7.53 -0.93
N LEU A 50 1.87 -7.07 -1.43
CA LEU A 50 1.36 -7.50 -2.73
C LEU A 50 2.18 -6.93 -3.90
N ALA A 51 2.84 -5.78 -3.73
CA ALA A 51 3.81 -5.27 -4.69
C ALA A 51 4.99 -6.22 -4.85
N GLY A 52 5.59 -6.68 -3.73
CA GLY A 52 6.66 -7.68 -3.74
C GLY A 52 6.23 -9.02 -4.31
N TYR A 53 5.04 -9.50 -3.90
CA TYR A 53 4.45 -10.73 -4.41
C TYR A 53 4.26 -10.69 -5.93
N ALA A 54 3.61 -9.63 -6.45
CA ALA A 54 3.35 -9.48 -7.87
C ALA A 54 4.64 -9.27 -8.69
N ALA A 55 5.61 -8.51 -8.15
CA ALA A 55 6.88 -8.26 -8.81
C ALA A 55 7.67 -9.57 -8.99
N VAL A 56 7.76 -10.42 -7.96
CA VAL A 56 8.47 -11.70 -8.08
C VAL A 56 7.75 -12.66 -9.01
N LEU A 57 6.41 -12.71 -9.02
CA LEU A 57 5.66 -13.50 -9.99
C LEU A 57 5.91 -13.07 -11.45
N ALA A 58 5.98 -11.76 -11.69
CA ALA A 58 6.16 -11.21 -13.03
C ALA A 58 7.62 -11.33 -13.49
N TYR A 59 8.55 -10.79 -12.72
CA TYR A 59 9.97 -10.70 -13.09
C TYR A 59 10.72 -12.01 -12.86
N GLY A 60 10.29 -12.89 -11.95
CA GLY A 60 10.83 -14.24 -11.82
C GLY A 60 10.61 -15.08 -13.07
N LYS A 61 9.44 -14.93 -13.73
CA LYS A 61 9.16 -15.59 -15.02
C LYS A 61 10.02 -15.03 -16.14
N ILE A 62 10.21 -13.71 -16.18
CA ILE A 62 11.08 -13.05 -17.15
C ILE A 62 12.53 -13.52 -16.95
N LEU A 63 13.00 -13.53 -15.71
CA LEU A 63 14.34 -14.02 -15.36
C LEU A 63 14.57 -15.46 -15.85
N ALA A 64 13.58 -16.34 -15.67
CA ALA A 64 13.67 -17.73 -16.11
C ALA A 64 13.60 -17.92 -17.63
N ARG A 65 12.85 -17.08 -18.35
CA ARG A 65 12.60 -17.23 -19.80
C ARG A 65 13.54 -16.42 -20.68
N GLU A 66 13.88 -15.21 -20.25
CA GLU A 66 14.59 -14.19 -21.03
C GLU A 66 15.96 -13.85 -20.41
N GLY A 67 16.30 -14.43 -19.25
CA GLY A 67 17.59 -14.24 -18.60
C GLY A 67 17.69 -12.99 -17.72
N PHE A 68 18.82 -12.87 -17.02
CA PHE A 68 19.05 -11.86 -15.99
C PHE A 68 19.05 -10.43 -16.52
N LEU A 69 19.77 -10.18 -17.62
CA LEU A 69 19.92 -8.83 -18.18
C LEU A 69 18.57 -8.25 -18.62
N ILE A 70 17.75 -9.05 -19.30
CA ILE A 70 16.42 -8.61 -19.76
C ILE A 70 15.48 -8.38 -18.57
N ALA A 71 15.54 -9.23 -17.54
CA ALA A 71 14.81 -9.00 -16.30
C ALA A 71 15.22 -7.68 -15.63
N CYS A 72 16.52 -7.40 -15.50
CA CYS A 72 17.04 -6.16 -14.92
C CYS A 72 16.53 -4.93 -15.68
N VAL A 73 16.66 -4.93 -17.02
CA VAL A 73 16.20 -3.81 -17.85
C VAL A 73 14.70 -3.58 -17.71
N LYS A 74 13.88 -4.65 -17.68
CA LYS A 74 12.42 -4.52 -17.49
C LYS A 74 12.03 -4.02 -16.10
N ILE A 75 12.77 -4.40 -15.07
CA ILE A 75 12.56 -3.92 -13.69
C ILE A 75 12.94 -2.44 -13.60
N LEU A 76 14.15 -2.07 -14.04
CA LEU A 76 14.65 -0.69 -13.96
C LEU A 76 13.82 0.26 -14.84
N ARG A 77 13.36 -0.18 -16.02
CA ARG A 77 12.41 0.59 -16.83
C ARG A 77 11.11 0.84 -16.08
N ARG A 78 10.61 -0.14 -15.32
CA ARG A 78 9.40 0.05 -14.52
C ARG A 78 9.65 1.00 -13.34
N ALA A 79 10.80 0.90 -12.67
CA ALA A 79 11.18 1.84 -11.62
C ALA A 79 11.30 3.28 -12.17
N TRP A 80 11.88 3.44 -13.36
CA TRP A 80 11.93 4.72 -14.06
C TRP A 80 10.55 5.29 -14.39
N VAL A 81 9.63 4.46 -14.90
CA VAL A 81 8.24 4.91 -15.13
C VAL A 81 7.59 5.36 -13.83
N LEU A 82 7.78 4.64 -12.73
CA LEU A 82 7.24 5.04 -11.42
C LEU A 82 7.84 6.38 -10.95
N TYR A 83 9.15 6.57 -11.16
CA TYR A 83 9.83 7.83 -10.85
C TYR A 83 9.25 9.01 -11.65
N VAL A 84 9.12 8.88 -12.98
CA VAL A 84 8.52 9.92 -13.82
C VAL A 84 7.06 10.20 -13.43
N VAL A 85 6.28 9.15 -13.15
CA VAL A 85 4.90 9.30 -12.68
C VAL A 85 4.85 10.01 -11.32
N HIS A 86 5.79 9.74 -10.42
CA HIS A 86 5.86 10.40 -9.12
C HIS A 86 6.11 11.91 -9.27
N ILE A 87 7.08 12.32 -10.09
CA ILE A 87 7.36 13.74 -10.36
C ILE A 87 6.14 14.43 -10.98
N PHE A 88 5.52 13.82 -12.00
CA PHE A 88 4.34 14.41 -12.63
C PHE A 88 3.14 14.48 -11.68
N LEU A 89 2.94 13.44 -10.85
CA LEU A 89 1.88 13.42 -9.85
C LEU A 89 2.09 14.52 -8.82
N LEU A 90 3.33 14.80 -8.42
CA LEU A 90 3.63 15.84 -7.44
C LEU A 90 3.31 17.22 -7.99
N ALA A 91 3.79 17.52 -9.21
CA ALA A 91 3.48 18.78 -9.88
C ALA A 91 1.97 19.01 -10.03
N MET A 92 1.20 17.98 -10.38
CA MET A 92 -0.25 18.08 -10.49
C MET A 92 -0.94 18.20 -9.13
N LEU A 93 -0.50 17.44 -8.13
CA LEU A 93 -1.01 17.54 -6.75
C LEU A 93 -0.80 18.95 -6.22
N MET A 94 0.37 19.54 -6.46
CA MET A 94 0.65 20.90 -6.05
C MET A 94 -0.33 21.90 -6.67
N GLY A 95 -0.54 21.82 -7.99
CA GLY A 95 -1.52 22.67 -8.67
C GLY A 95 -2.93 22.54 -8.10
N ILE A 96 -3.35 21.32 -7.78
CA ILE A 96 -4.66 21.06 -7.15
C ILE A 96 -4.73 21.63 -5.73
N VAL A 97 -3.69 21.44 -4.90
CA VAL A 97 -3.71 21.94 -3.53
C VAL A 97 -3.70 23.47 -3.50
N PHE A 98 -2.91 24.13 -4.35
CA PHE A 98 -2.96 25.59 -4.48
C PHE A 98 -4.33 26.09 -4.94
N PHE A 99 -4.93 25.42 -5.93
CA PHE A 99 -6.28 25.73 -6.39
C PHE A 99 -7.30 25.54 -5.26
N ALA A 100 -7.24 24.42 -4.53
CA ALA A 100 -8.15 24.14 -3.43
C ALA A 100 -8.02 25.17 -2.31
N ASN A 101 -6.78 25.49 -1.92
CA ASN A 101 -6.47 26.47 -0.88
C ASN A 101 -6.93 27.88 -1.24
N SER A 102 -6.92 28.25 -2.53
CA SER A 102 -7.42 29.58 -2.95
C SER A 102 -8.95 29.70 -2.93
N HIS A 103 -9.68 28.61 -2.74
CA HIS A 103 -11.14 28.58 -2.68
C HIS A 103 -11.69 28.27 -1.30
N VAL A 104 -10.83 27.87 -0.35
CA VAL A 104 -11.21 27.49 1.01
C VAL A 104 -10.43 28.35 2.00
N GLU A 105 -11.10 29.32 2.61
CA GLU A 105 -10.47 30.19 3.62
C GLU A 105 -10.43 29.55 5.01
N THR A 106 -11.25 28.53 5.24
CA THR A 106 -11.41 27.89 6.56
C THR A 106 -10.30 26.91 6.91
N ARG A 107 -9.44 26.54 5.94
CA ARG A 107 -8.41 25.50 6.10
C ARG A 107 -7.13 25.84 5.37
N ASP A 108 -6.01 25.49 5.98
CA ASP A 108 -4.69 25.55 5.34
C ASP A 108 -4.35 24.19 4.73
N LEU A 109 -4.85 23.96 3.51
CA LEU A 109 -4.60 22.72 2.77
C LEU A 109 -3.12 22.57 2.39
N VAL A 110 -2.36 23.67 2.33
CA VAL A 110 -0.92 23.62 2.06
C VAL A 110 -0.19 23.02 3.26
N GLU A 111 -0.48 23.48 4.47
CA GLU A 111 0.14 22.98 5.70
C GLU A 111 -0.26 21.52 5.96
N GLU A 112 -1.55 21.19 5.86
CA GLU A 112 -2.06 19.84 6.09
C GLU A 112 -1.47 18.79 5.13
N MET A 113 -1.19 19.20 3.88
CA MET A 113 -0.58 18.33 2.88
C MET A 113 0.96 18.31 2.94
N GLY A 114 1.58 19.05 3.85
CA GLY A 114 3.03 19.09 4.02
C GLY A 114 3.75 19.84 2.89
N MET A 115 3.09 20.82 2.26
CA MET A 115 3.65 21.58 1.12
C MET A 115 4.39 22.85 1.53
N HIS A 116 4.49 23.16 2.83
CA HIS A 116 5.15 24.37 3.32
C HIS A 116 6.57 24.56 2.81
N HIS A 117 7.38 23.49 2.78
CA HIS A 117 8.76 23.51 2.29
C HIS A 117 8.86 23.99 0.84
N PHE A 118 7.88 23.62 0.01
CA PHE A 118 7.83 24.06 -1.38
C PHE A 118 7.55 25.56 -1.50
N ILE A 119 6.69 26.11 -0.64
CA ILE A 119 6.40 27.55 -0.64
C ILE A 119 7.59 28.35 -0.10
N SER A 120 8.19 27.89 1.00
CA SER A 120 9.28 28.62 1.64
C SER A 120 10.57 28.60 0.82
N GLU A 121 10.89 27.45 0.18
CA GLU A 121 12.18 27.22 -0.48
C GLU A 121 12.00 26.46 -1.82
N PRO A 122 11.32 27.04 -2.82
CA PRO A 122 10.87 26.32 -4.02
C PRO A 122 12.01 25.70 -4.84
N GLN A 123 13.15 26.37 -4.95
CA GLN A 123 14.31 25.84 -5.67
C GLN A 123 14.88 24.60 -4.99
N GLN A 124 15.03 24.64 -3.67
CA GLN A 124 15.53 23.53 -2.87
C GLN A 124 14.51 22.38 -2.83
N ALA A 125 13.21 22.71 -2.74
CA ALA A 125 12.14 21.73 -2.78
C ALA A 125 12.09 20.94 -4.10
N LEU A 126 12.36 21.58 -5.25
CA LEU A 126 12.49 20.89 -6.54
C LEU A 126 13.69 19.91 -6.55
N ILE A 127 14.83 20.30 -5.97
CA ILE A 127 15.98 19.42 -5.86
C ILE A 127 15.67 18.25 -4.92
N ASP A 128 15.07 18.54 -3.75
CA ASP A 128 14.69 17.54 -2.77
C ASP A 128 13.61 16.59 -3.31
N GLU A 129 12.71 17.07 -4.19
CA GLU A 129 11.76 16.25 -4.94
C GLU A 129 12.47 15.28 -5.88
N LEU A 130 13.39 15.76 -6.72
CA LEU A 130 14.16 14.93 -7.65
C LEU A 130 15.00 13.86 -6.91
N LEU A 131 15.42 14.17 -5.69
CA LEU A 131 16.13 13.24 -4.80
C LEU A 131 15.21 12.37 -3.93
N LEU A 132 13.88 12.47 -4.08
CA LEU A 132 12.85 11.76 -3.30
C LEU A 132 12.89 12.07 -1.78
N ARG A 133 13.53 13.17 -1.39
CA ARG A 133 13.64 13.68 -0.01
C ARG A 133 12.41 14.49 0.39
N PHE A 134 11.86 15.28 -0.54
CA PHE A 134 10.61 16.01 -0.36
C PHE A 134 9.45 15.21 -0.96
N LYS A 135 8.40 15.01 -0.16
CA LYS A 135 7.19 14.28 -0.55
C LYS A 135 6.02 14.66 0.37
N PRO A 136 4.89 15.10 -0.19
CA PRO A 136 3.64 15.28 0.54
C PRO A 136 3.13 13.98 1.13
N ASN A 137 2.38 14.08 2.23
CA ASN A 137 1.86 12.94 3.01
C ASN A 137 1.12 11.90 2.15
N LEU A 138 0.41 12.34 1.10
CA LEU A 138 -0.35 11.47 0.18
C LEU A 138 0.52 10.61 -0.73
N MET A 139 1.77 11.02 -0.99
CA MET A 139 2.62 10.45 -2.03
C MET A 139 3.68 9.49 -1.48
N ASP A 140 3.81 9.42 -0.16
CA ASP A 140 4.80 8.65 0.57
C ASP A 140 4.99 7.18 0.15
N PRO A 141 3.95 6.40 -0.24
CA PRO A 141 4.13 5.02 -0.69
C PRO A 141 4.89 4.87 -2.02
N LEU A 142 4.85 5.85 -2.91
CA LEU A 142 5.46 5.75 -4.25
C LEU A 142 6.99 5.78 -4.21
N PRO A 143 7.66 6.73 -3.53
CA PRO A 143 9.11 6.72 -3.34
C PRO A 143 9.64 5.41 -2.75
N LEU A 144 8.94 4.89 -1.73
CA LEU A 144 9.28 3.58 -1.18
C LEU A 144 9.25 2.51 -2.28
N TYR A 145 8.18 2.44 -3.07
CA TYR A 145 8.06 1.44 -4.11
C TYR A 145 9.11 1.58 -5.22
N ILE A 146 9.50 2.81 -5.59
CA ILE A 146 10.59 3.07 -6.54
C ILE A 146 11.89 2.46 -6.02
N VAL A 147 12.26 2.74 -4.76
CA VAL A 147 13.50 2.23 -4.15
C VAL A 147 13.49 0.70 -4.05
N LEU A 148 12.38 0.12 -3.58
CA LEU A 148 12.23 -1.34 -3.45
C LEU A 148 12.33 -2.04 -4.81
N LEU A 149 11.70 -1.47 -5.85
CA LEU A 149 11.75 -2.03 -7.20
C LEU A 149 13.13 -1.83 -7.84
N ALA A 150 13.82 -0.71 -7.58
CA ALA A 150 15.19 -0.47 -8.02
C ALA A 150 16.19 -1.43 -7.38
N GLY A 151 15.95 -1.86 -6.13
CA GLY A 151 16.74 -2.90 -5.45
C GLY A 151 16.41 -4.33 -5.88
N LEU A 152 15.24 -4.57 -6.49
CA LEU A 152 14.81 -5.91 -6.92
C LEU A 152 15.79 -6.65 -7.85
N PRO A 153 16.47 -6.02 -8.84
CA PRO A 153 17.44 -6.69 -9.70
C PRO A 153 18.58 -7.36 -8.92
N LEU A 154 18.99 -6.77 -7.79
CA LEU A 154 20.06 -7.29 -6.94
C LEU A 154 19.59 -8.53 -6.16
N VAL A 155 18.37 -8.49 -5.63
CA VAL A 155 17.86 -9.54 -4.74
C VAL A 155 17.14 -10.67 -5.48
N LEU A 156 16.52 -10.40 -6.64
CA LEU A 156 15.67 -11.34 -7.36
C LEU A 156 16.37 -12.67 -7.71
N PRO A 157 17.62 -12.70 -8.23
CA PRO A 157 18.27 -13.96 -8.57
C PRO A 157 18.49 -14.87 -7.36
N MET A 158 18.82 -14.29 -6.21
CA MET A 158 18.97 -15.04 -4.97
C MET A 158 17.62 -15.41 -4.39
N LEU A 159 16.61 -14.53 -4.50
CA LEU A 159 15.28 -14.77 -3.98
C LEU A 159 14.63 -15.98 -4.65
N VAL A 160 14.72 -16.10 -5.98
CA VAL A 160 14.16 -17.25 -6.72
C VAL A 160 14.89 -18.57 -6.46
N ARG A 161 16.17 -18.53 -6.03
CA ARG A 161 17.00 -19.73 -5.77
C ARG A 161 16.94 -20.16 -4.30
N LYS A 162 17.18 -19.20 -3.39
CA LYS A 162 17.33 -19.39 -1.95
C LYS A 162 16.57 -18.31 -1.19
N ALA A 163 15.24 -18.32 -1.31
CA ALA A 163 14.38 -17.30 -0.70
C ALA A 163 14.65 -17.07 0.79
N TRP A 164 14.93 -18.13 1.55
CA TRP A 164 15.21 -18.05 2.99
C TRP A 164 16.45 -17.20 3.30
N VAL A 165 17.48 -17.21 2.45
CA VAL A 165 18.70 -16.40 2.64
C VAL A 165 18.36 -14.92 2.49
N VAL A 166 17.60 -14.58 1.45
CA VAL A 166 17.20 -13.18 1.21
C VAL A 166 16.29 -12.69 2.33
N VAL A 167 15.36 -13.52 2.80
CA VAL A 167 14.52 -13.20 3.97
C VAL A 167 15.38 -13.00 5.23
N ALA A 168 16.38 -13.84 5.48
CA ALA A 168 17.25 -13.70 6.65
C ALA A 168 18.09 -12.42 6.60
N VAL A 169 18.68 -12.10 5.44
CA VAL A 169 19.44 -10.84 5.24
C VAL A 169 18.51 -9.62 5.36
N SER A 170 17.33 -9.70 4.77
CA SER A 170 16.30 -8.66 4.85
C SER A 170 15.83 -8.45 6.28
N PHE A 171 15.67 -9.52 7.06
CA PHE A 171 15.32 -9.45 8.48
C PHE A 171 16.46 -8.86 9.32
N ALA A 172 17.71 -9.24 9.06
CA ALA A 172 18.86 -8.64 9.71
C ALA A 172 18.95 -7.13 9.44
N LEU A 173 18.68 -6.71 8.20
CA LEU A 173 18.59 -5.30 7.84
C LEU A 173 17.41 -4.59 8.54
N TYR A 174 16.26 -5.25 8.67
CA TYR A 174 15.14 -4.72 9.45
C TYR A 174 15.50 -4.49 10.92
N LEU A 175 16.26 -5.40 11.54
CA LEU A 175 16.69 -5.27 12.94
C LEU A 175 17.63 -4.07 13.18
N THR A 176 18.31 -3.54 12.16
CA THR A 176 19.13 -2.33 12.35
C THR A 176 18.29 -1.09 12.66
N VAL A 177 17.01 -1.09 12.33
CA VAL A 177 16.11 0.03 12.58
C VAL A 177 15.81 0.20 14.08
N PRO A 178 15.26 -0.80 14.81
CA PRO A 178 15.05 -0.67 16.25
C PRO A 178 16.37 -0.64 17.06
N LEU A 179 17.46 -1.23 16.55
CA LEU A 179 18.74 -1.29 17.28
C LEU A 179 19.59 -0.04 17.12
N PHE A 180 19.62 0.56 15.93
CA PHE A 180 20.53 1.66 15.58
C PHE A 180 19.81 2.89 15.01
N GLY A 181 18.49 2.87 14.87
CA GLY A 181 17.70 3.99 14.35
C GLY A 181 17.89 4.26 12.85
N TRP A 182 18.36 3.27 12.07
CA TRP A 182 18.67 3.48 10.66
C TRP A 182 17.44 3.86 9.83
N ASN A 183 17.50 5.00 9.15
CA ASN A 183 16.52 5.47 8.17
C ASN A 183 17.20 6.37 7.13
N LEU A 184 16.55 6.62 6.00
CA LEU A 184 17.01 7.60 5.02
C LEU A 184 16.63 9.01 5.45
N ALA A 185 17.52 9.98 5.17
CA ALA A 185 17.28 11.39 5.46
C ALA A 185 16.21 11.98 4.53
N ALA A 186 15.35 12.83 5.10
CA ALA A 186 14.38 13.66 4.40
C ALA A 186 14.79 15.15 4.47
N ILE A 187 13.84 16.05 4.28
CA ILE A 187 14.04 17.50 4.47
C ILE A 187 14.17 17.87 5.96
N LYS A 188 14.88 18.96 6.27
CA LYS A 188 15.02 19.59 7.61
C LYS A 188 15.22 18.59 8.77
N ASP A 189 16.37 17.90 8.79
CA ASP A 189 16.76 16.85 9.76
C ASP A 189 15.75 15.70 9.95
N GLY A 190 14.72 15.65 9.11
CA GLY A 190 13.71 14.60 9.10
C GLY A 190 14.22 13.30 8.49
N VAL A 191 13.40 12.26 8.62
CA VAL A 191 13.64 10.94 8.06
C VAL A 191 12.46 10.51 7.18
N TRP A 192 12.67 9.51 6.33
CA TRP A 192 11.59 9.00 5.48
C TRP A 192 10.44 8.43 6.32
N TYR A 193 9.21 8.88 6.03
CA TYR A 193 8.01 8.38 6.68
C TYR A 193 7.86 6.88 6.47
N PHE A 194 7.95 6.36 5.25
CA PHE A 194 8.11 4.92 5.03
C PHE A 194 9.59 4.56 4.96
N ASN A 195 10.15 4.09 6.08
CA ASN A 195 11.57 3.73 6.17
C ASN A 195 11.91 2.55 5.23
N PRO A 196 12.70 2.74 4.16
CA PRO A 196 12.99 1.65 3.21
C PRO A 196 13.78 0.50 3.84
N VAL A 197 14.57 0.76 4.89
CA VAL A 197 15.34 -0.25 5.64
C VAL A 197 14.41 -1.22 6.37
N ALA A 198 13.31 -0.71 6.92
CA ALA A 198 12.30 -1.53 7.60
C ALA A 198 11.33 -2.19 6.59
N TRP A 199 10.77 -1.40 5.70
CA TRP A 199 9.66 -1.80 4.82
C TRP A 199 10.07 -2.75 3.70
N GLN A 200 11.37 -2.81 3.35
CA GLN A 200 11.87 -3.82 2.40
C GLN A 200 11.62 -5.25 2.87
N LEU A 201 11.57 -5.50 4.19
CA LEU A 201 11.24 -6.82 4.72
C LEU A 201 9.87 -7.29 4.25
N LEU A 202 8.87 -6.41 4.29
CA LEU A 202 7.52 -6.76 3.89
C LEU A 202 7.43 -7.09 2.39
N PHE A 203 8.16 -6.34 1.56
CA PHE A 203 8.27 -6.58 0.13
C PHE A 203 8.96 -7.91 -0.17
N VAL A 204 10.07 -8.21 0.52
CA VAL A 204 10.80 -9.48 0.40
C VAL A 204 9.94 -10.66 0.86
N LEU A 205 9.20 -10.53 1.96
CA LEU A 205 8.26 -11.55 2.43
C LEU A 205 7.15 -11.81 1.42
N GLY A 206 6.62 -10.76 0.79
CA GLY A 206 5.68 -10.88 -0.32
C GLY A 206 6.26 -11.67 -1.49
N GLY A 207 7.50 -11.38 -1.87
CA GLY A 207 8.24 -12.10 -2.89
C GLY A 207 8.50 -13.58 -2.55
N ALA A 208 8.88 -13.86 -1.31
CA ALA A 208 9.07 -15.23 -0.81
C ALA A 208 7.74 -16.01 -0.80
N ALA A 209 6.65 -15.37 -0.39
CA ALA A 209 5.31 -15.93 -0.44
C ALA A 209 4.88 -16.27 -1.88
N ALA A 210 5.24 -15.44 -2.86
CA ALA A 210 4.99 -15.69 -4.28
C ALA A 210 5.74 -16.92 -4.84
N ILE A 211 6.95 -17.19 -4.36
CA ILE A 211 7.69 -18.41 -4.73
C ILE A 211 7.06 -19.63 -4.07
N HIS A 212 6.71 -19.50 -2.79
CA HIS A 212 6.12 -20.60 -2.03
C HIS A 212 4.71 -20.97 -2.55
N SER A 213 3.92 -20.00 -3.02
CA SER A 213 2.57 -20.23 -3.56
C SER A 213 2.56 -20.94 -4.92
N GLN A 214 3.68 -20.95 -5.65
CA GLN A 214 3.82 -21.72 -6.89
C GLN A 214 4.10 -23.20 -6.65
N ARG A 215 4.42 -23.62 -5.41
CA ARG A 215 4.69 -25.02 -5.10
C ARG A 215 3.38 -25.81 -4.99
N PRO A 216 3.33 -27.06 -5.49
CA PRO A 216 2.19 -27.94 -5.25
C PRO A 216 1.94 -28.06 -3.75
N ARG A 217 0.72 -27.74 -3.31
CA ARG A 217 0.30 -27.94 -1.92
C ARG A 217 -0.51 -29.22 -1.83
N LEU A 218 -0.16 -30.06 -0.87
CA LEU A 218 -1.04 -31.14 -0.47
C LEU A 218 -2.31 -30.53 0.14
N PRO A 219 -3.51 -31.05 -0.17
CA PRO A 219 -4.72 -30.60 0.48
C PRO A 219 -4.59 -30.77 2.00
N GLU A 220 -4.71 -29.68 2.74
CA GLU A 220 -4.79 -29.78 4.19
C GLU A 220 -6.16 -30.32 4.57
N THR A 221 -6.20 -31.52 5.14
CA THR A 221 -7.43 -32.22 5.52
C THR A 221 -7.91 -31.88 6.92
N ARG A 222 -7.10 -31.14 7.71
CA ARG A 222 -7.43 -30.79 9.09
C ARG A 222 -8.35 -29.56 9.13
N PRO A 223 -9.46 -29.59 9.89
CA PRO A 223 -10.27 -28.41 10.14
C PRO A 223 -9.43 -27.24 10.67
N LEU A 224 -9.74 -26.01 10.25
CA LEU A 224 -8.96 -24.81 10.61
C LEU A 224 -8.80 -24.63 12.13
N LEU A 225 -9.85 -24.94 12.90
CA LEU A 225 -9.85 -24.87 14.37
C LEU A 225 -8.85 -25.83 15.04
N ARG A 226 -8.38 -26.86 14.32
CA ARG A 226 -7.37 -27.80 14.82
C ARG A 226 -5.95 -27.45 14.35
N GLN A 227 -5.78 -26.30 13.69
CA GLN A 227 -4.49 -25.81 13.25
C GLN A 227 -3.99 -24.76 14.25
N PRO A 228 -3.00 -25.07 15.11
CA PRO A 228 -2.61 -24.17 16.20
C PRO A 228 -2.09 -22.82 15.69
N LEU A 229 -1.40 -22.81 14.54
CA LEU A 229 -0.93 -21.58 13.90
C LEU A 229 -2.10 -20.70 13.43
N PHE A 230 -3.16 -21.29 12.87
CA PHE A 230 -4.36 -20.55 12.46
C PHE A 230 -5.09 -19.97 13.67
N VAL A 231 -5.30 -20.78 14.71
CA VAL A 231 -5.95 -20.32 15.94
C VAL A 231 -5.15 -19.19 16.58
N GLY A 232 -3.82 -19.35 16.71
CA GLY A 232 -2.96 -18.30 17.25
C GLY A 232 -2.99 -17.01 16.43
N ALA A 233 -2.91 -17.11 15.10
CA ALA A 233 -3.00 -15.96 14.21
C ALA A 233 -4.37 -15.27 14.26
N ALA A 234 -5.45 -16.04 14.28
CA ALA A 234 -6.82 -15.52 14.37
C ALA A 234 -7.06 -14.82 15.72
N LEU A 235 -6.62 -15.42 16.83
CA LEU A 235 -6.69 -14.81 18.15
C LEU A 235 -5.91 -13.50 18.21
N TYR A 236 -4.72 -13.46 17.62
CA TYR A 236 -3.90 -12.25 17.56
C TYR A 236 -4.56 -11.13 16.74
N VAL A 237 -5.15 -11.45 15.59
CA VAL A 237 -5.90 -10.49 14.76
C VAL A 237 -7.12 -9.94 15.52
N VAL A 238 -7.89 -10.82 16.18
CA VAL A 238 -9.05 -10.40 16.99
C VAL A 238 -8.61 -9.52 18.16
N MET A 239 -7.56 -9.91 18.88
CA MET A 239 -7.01 -9.14 19.99
C MET A 239 -6.54 -7.75 19.54
N ALA A 240 -5.78 -7.67 18.44
CA ALA A 240 -5.36 -6.39 17.88
C ALA A 240 -6.56 -5.52 17.48
N GLY A 241 -7.59 -6.12 16.87
CA GLY A 241 -8.83 -5.43 16.56
C GLY A 241 -9.55 -4.89 17.79
N VAL A 242 -9.66 -5.67 18.88
CA VAL A 242 -10.25 -5.23 20.15
C VAL A 242 -9.46 -4.05 20.74
N ILE A 243 -8.13 -4.14 20.78
CA ILE A 243 -7.26 -3.06 21.30
C ILE A 243 -7.42 -1.78 20.46
N THR A 244 -7.36 -1.90 19.13
CA THR A 244 -7.47 -0.76 18.22
C THR A 244 -8.85 -0.11 18.28
N VAL A 245 -9.93 -0.90 18.38
CA VAL A 245 -11.29 -0.36 18.57
C VAL A 245 -11.41 0.33 19.93
N ALA A 246 -10.79 -0.22 20.97
CA ALA A 246 -10.78 0.39 22.30
C ALA A 246 -10.10 1.76 22.33
N TRP A 247 -9.17 2.08 21.41
CA TRP A 247 -8.57 3.43 21.30
C TRP A 247 -9.60 4.54 21.08
N ARG A 248 -10.80 4.21 20.58
CA ARG A 248 -11.90 5.18 20.43
C ARG A 248 -12.50 5.61 21.78
N TRP A 249 -12.31 4.82 22.82
CA TRP A 249 -12.82 5.05 24.17
C TRP A 249 -11.70 4.88 25.20
N PRO A 250 -10.96 5.96 25.53
CA PRO A 250 -9.79 5.87 26.42
C PRO A 250 -10.08 5.15 27.75
N GLN A 251 -11.26 5.36 28.33
CA GLN A 251 -11.68 4.68 29.56
C GLN A 251 -11.73 3.15 29.42
N ILE A 252 -12.20 2.65 28.27
CA ILE A 252 -12.25 1.21 27.97
C ILE A 252 -10.85 0.70 27.67
N HIS A 253 -10.08 1.45 26.88
CA HIS A 253 -8.71 1.12 26.57
C HIS A 253 -7.85 0.97 27.82
N ASP A 254 -7.88 1.94 28.72
CA ASP A 254 -7.05 1.97 29.93
C ASP A 254 -7.48 0.88 30.93
N ALA A 255 -8.74 0.47 30.90
CA ALA A 255 -9.23 -0.69 31.66
C ALA A 255 -8.77 -2.02 31.06
N LEU A 256 -8.71 -2.14 29.72
CA LEU A 256 -8.26 -3.34 29.01
C LEU A 256 -6.73 -3.47 28.97
N MET A 257 -6.01 -2.35 29.03
CA MET A 257 -4.57 -2.29 28.83
C MET A 257 -3.85 -1.73 30.06
N PRO A 258 -3.28 -2.61 30.91
CA PRO A 258 -2.47 -2.17 32.04
C PRO A 258 -1.32 -1.26 31.59
N ALA A 259 -0.99 -0.24 32.38
CA ALA A 259 0.05 0.74 32.05
C ALA A 259 1.42 0.10 31.72
N SER A 260 1.76 -1.01 32.38
CA SER A 260 2.98 -1.78 32.09
C SER A 260 3.01 -2.36 30.67
N LEU A 261 1.88 -2.89 30.19
CA LEU A 261 1.73 -3.37 28.82
C LEU A 261 1.70 -2.19 27.83
N GLY A 262 1.04 -1.09 28.21
CA GLY A 262 1.03 0.19 27.50
C GLY A 262 2.42 0.69 27.15
N ASN A 263 3.25 0.82 28.17
CA ASN A 263 4.62 1.32 28.05
C ASN A 263 5.52 0.40 27.22
N TRP A 264 5.24 -0.91 27.18
CA TRP A 264 6.00 -1.85 26.36
C TRP A 264 5.53 -1.87 24.90
N LEU A 265 4.23 -1.70 24.66
CA LEU A 265 3.65 -1.79 23.31
C LEU A 265 3.79 -0.47 22.52
N TYR A 266 3.68 0.68 23.20
CA TYR A 266 3.66 1.99 22.56
C TYR A 266 5.03 2.68 22.57
N PRO A 267 5.35 3.48 21.52
CA PRO A 267 4.53 3.74 20.34
C PRO A 267 4.59 2.62 19.29
N ILE A 268 3.44 2.34 18.64
CA ILE A 268 3.39 1.46 17.47
C ILE A 268 3.76 2.30 16.24
N SER A 269 5.06 2.36 15.94
CA SER A 269 5.58 3.11 14.80
C SER A 269 5.15 2.49 13.47
N LYS A 270 4.40 3.25 12.68
CA LYS A 270 4.17 2.98 11.26
C LYS A 270 5.45 3.22 10.45
N THR A 271 6.18 4.27 10.79
CA THR A 271 7.37 4.70 10.07
C THR A 271 8.41 3.61 9.96
N ASN A 272 8.74 3.01 11.10
CA ASN A 272 9.75 1.97 11.23
C ASN A 272 9.17 0.55 11.21
N LEU A 273 7.89 0.40 10.84
CA LEU A 273 7.20 -0.89 10.77
C LEU A 273 7.40 -1.70 12.06
N SER A 274 6.83 -1.23 13.18
CA SER A 274 6.98 -1.89 14.48
C SER A 274 6.70 -3.40 14.41
N PRO A 275 7.42 -4.24 15.18
CA PRO A 275 7.27 -5.69 15.10
C PRO A 275 5.83 -6.18 15.27
N VAL A 276 5.07 -5.56 16.18
CA VAL A 276 3.66 -5.91 16.43
C VAL A 276 2.76 -5.66 15.22
N ARG A 277 3.06 -4.61 14.45
CA ARG A 277 2.36 -4.24 13.21
C ARG A 277 2.72 -5.19 12.07
N LEU A 278 4.00 -5.54 11.92
CA LEU A 278 4.46 -6.56 10.97
C LEU A 278 3.80 -7.92 11.25
N ILE A 279 3.87 -8.40 12.49
CA ILE A 279 3.27 -9.70 12.87
C ILE A 279 1.76 -9.66 12.68
N HIS A 280 1.12 -8.51 12.95
CA HIS A 280 -0.33 -8.36 12.79
C HIS A 280 -0.74 -8.49 11.34
N PHE A 281 -0.03 -7.79 10.44
CA PHE A 281 -0.26 -7.92 9.03
C PHE A 281 -0.04 -9.37 8.53
N LEU A 282 1.04 -10.03 8.96
CA LEU A 282 1.33 -11.41 8.54
C LEU A 282 0.26 -12.40 9.04
N ALA A 283 -0.22 -12.22 10.27
CA ALA A 283 -1.32 -13.00 10.83
C ALA A 283 -2.62 -12.76 10.04
N LEU A 284 -2.94 -11.50 9.74
CA LEU A 284 -4.11 -11.13 8.93
C LEU A 284 -4.04 -11.74 7.52
N ALA A 285 -2.89 -11.62 6.85
CA ALA A 285 -2.68 -12.19 5.52
C ALA A 285 -2.81 -13.73 5.54
N TYR A 286 -2.26 -14.39 6.56
CA TYR A 286 -2.36 -15.85 6.72
C TYR A 286 -3.80 -16.31 6.98
N VAL A 287 -4.50 -15.68 7.94
CA VAL A 287 -5.90 -15.98 8.27
C VAL A 287 -6.80 -15.75 7.04
N THR A 288 -6.63 -14.62 6.35
CA THR A 288 -7.38 -14.30 5.13
C THR A 288 -7.16 -15.34 4.03
N ALA A 289 -5.89 -15.74 3.80
CA ALA A 289 -5.57 -16.75 2.80
C ALA A 289 -6.15 -18.14 3.12
N LYS A 290 -6.33 -18.48 4.40
CA LYS A 290 -6.96 -19.72 4.86
C LYS A 290 -8.49 -19.68 4.78
N LEU A 291 -9.11 -18.53 5.08
CA LEU A 291 -10.56 -18.35 5.04
C LEU A 291 -11.12 -18.16 3.62
N LEU A 292 -10.31 -17.66 2.69
CA LEU A 292 -10.71 -17.40 1.31
C LEU A 292 -9.90 -18.26 0.30
N PRO A 293 -9.98 -19.60 0.39
CA PRO A 293 -9.20 -20.49 -0.47
C PRO A 293 -9.65 -20.44 -1.94
N ASP A 294 -10.95 -20.19 -2.17
CA ASP A 294 -11.55 -20.20 -3.49
C ASP A 294 -11.56 -18.81 -4.13
N THR A 295 -11.83 -18.76 -5.44
CA THR A 295 -11.96 -17.53 -6.22
C THR A 295 -13.41 -17.17 -6.55
N GLY A 296 -14.39 -18.00 -6.22
CA GLY A 296 -15.80 -17.80 -6.58
C GLY A 296 -16.37 -16.45 -6.09
N TRP A 297 -16.00 -16.03 -4.88
CA TRP A 297 -16.43 -14.74 -4.31
C TRP A 297 -15.90 -13.51 -5.08
N THR A 298 -14.79 -13.66 -5.83
CA THR A 298 -14.24 -12.58 -6.68
C THR A 298 -15.10 -12.29 -7.92
N GLN A 299 -16.11 -13.13 -8.19
CA GLN A 299 -17.01 -12.98 -9.34
C GLN A 299 -18.20 -12.06 -9.07
N ASN A 300 -18.47 -11.66 -7.82
CA ASN A 300 -19.46 -10.63 -7.50
C ASN A 300 -19.06 -9.30 -8.17
N TRP A 301 -20.04 -8.56 -8.70
CA TRP A 301 -19.85 -7.23 -9.30
C TRP A 301 -18.97 -6.27 -8.48
N LEU A 302 -19.18 -6.16 -7.16
CA LEU A 302 -18.37 -5.30 -6.28
C LEU A 302 -16.92 -5.78 -6.22
N ALA A 303 -16.72 -7.09 -6.05
CA ALA A 303 -15.39 -7.68 -6.02
C ALA A 303 -14.69 -7.52 -7.38
N GLN A 304 -15.42 -7.59 -8.49
CA GLN A 304 -14.90 -7.33 -9.81
C GLN A 304 -14.47 -5.87 -9.98
N GLN A 305 -15.19 -4.88 -9.46
CA GLN A 305 -14.75 -3.48 -9.50
C GLN A 305 -13.43 -3.29 -8.74
N SER A 306 -13.34 -3.87 -7.53
CA SER A 306 -12.09 -3.86 -6.78
C SER A 306 -10.96 -4.55 -7.54
N CYS A 307 -11.20 -5.72 -8.15
CA CYS A 307 -10.22 -6.39 -9.01
C CYS A 307 -9.76 -5.49 -10.17
N ARG A 308 -10.68 -4.77 -10.83
CA ARG A 308 -10.35 -3.84 -11.92
C ARG A 308 -9.40 -2.76 -11.44
N MET A 309 -9.72 -2.14 -10.30
CA MET A 309 -8.88 -1.11 -9.70
C MET A 309 -7.48 -1.65 -9.36
N GLY A 310 -7.39 -2.84 -8.77
CA GLY A 310 -6.11 -3.46 -8.42
C GLY A 310 -5.26 -3.86 -9.63
N ARG A 311 -5.87 -4.15 -10.80
CA ARG A 311 -5.16 -4.41 -12.05
C ARG A 311 -4.39 -3.19 -12.58
N PHE A 312 -4.92 -1.99 -12.33
CA PHE A 312 -4.37 -0.70 -12.74
C PHE A 312 -3.98 0.14 -11.52
N SER A 313 -3.36 -0.50 -10.53
CA SER A 313 -3.19 0.10 -9.20
C SER A 313 -2.39 1.41 -9.20
N LEU A 314 -1.48 1.61 -10.17
CA LEU A 314 -0.68 2.83 -10.23
C LEU A 314 -1.56 4.00 -10.66
N GLU A 315 -2.27 3.84 -11.76
CA GLU A 315 -3.15 4.84 -12.35
C GLU A 315 -4.27 5.22 -11.37
N ILE A 316 -4.82 4.23 -10.68
CA ILE A 316 -5.88 4.41 -9.68
C ILE A 316 -5.36 5.06 -8.40
N PHE A 317 -4.15 4.71 -7.95
CA PHE A 317 -3.49 5.39 -6.84
C PHE A 317 -3.27 6.87 -7.17
N CYS A 318 -2.72 7.17 -8.35
CA CYS A 318 -2.50 8.54 -8.80
C CYS A 318 -3.81 9.35 -8.81
N LEU A 319 -4.90 8.78 -9.34
CA LEU A 319 -6.20 9.45 -9.30
C LEU A 319 -6.67 9.67 -7.85
N GLY A 320 -6.55 8.68 -6.96
CA GLY A 320 -6.93 8.82 -5.56
C GLY A 320 -6.18 9.94 -4.83
N VAL A 321 -4.87 10.08 -5.07
CA VAL A 321 -4.03 11.16 -4.52
C VAL A 321 -4.54 12.54 -4.94
N LEU A 322 -5.01 12.70 -6.17
CA LEU A 322 -5.52 13.97 -6.68
C LEU A 322 -6.96 14.27 -6.22
N LEU A 323 -7.78 13.22 -6.09
CA LEU A 323 -9.15 13.35 -5.65
C LEU A 323 -9.25 13.67 -4.16
N ALA A 324 -8.29 13.26 -3.34
CA ALA A 324 -8.32 13.49 -1.89
C ALA A 324 -8.40 14.98 -1.50
N PRO A 325 -7.48 15.88 -1.95
CA PRO A 325 -7.59 17.32 -1.66
C PRO A 325 -8.83 17.96 -2.30
N LEU A 326 -9.28 17.49 -3.46
CA LEU A 326 -10.52 18.01 -4.08
C LEU A 326 -11.77 17.62 -3.28
N ALA A 327 -11.83 16.39 -2.79
CA ALA A 327 -12.90 15.94 -1.90
C ALA A 327 -12.87 16.75 -0.60
N ASP A 328 -11.70 17.02 -0.06
CA ASP A 328 -11.54 17.81 1.15
C ASP A 328 -11.99 19.26 0.96
N MET A 329 -11.59 19.89 -0.14
CA MET A 329 -12.05 21.22 -0.54
C MET A 329 -13.58 21.29 -0.59
N VAL A 330 -14.21 20.32 -1.25
CA VAL A 330 -15.66 20.26 -1.39
C VAL A 330 -16.35 20.03 -0.04
N ASN A 331 -15.76 19.23 0.85
CA ASN A 331 -16.29 19.03 2.20
C ASN A 331 -16.18 20.31 3.03
N ALA A 332 -15.06 21.03 2.95
CA ALA A 332 -14.85 22.29 3.64
C ALA A 332 -15.84 23.37 3.17
N LEU A 333 -16.13 23.44 1.87
CA LEU A 333 -17.14 24.34 1.30
C LEU A 333 -18.59 24.01 1.73
N ALA A 334 -18.81 22.80 2.23
CA ALA A 334 -20.10 22.34 2.72
C ALA A 334 -20.14 22.24 4.26
N ASP A 335 -19.27 22.98 4.95
CA ASP A 335 -19.15 23.02 6.41
C ASP A 335 -19.04 21.63 7.04
N ASP A 336 -18.34 20.71 6.38
CA ASP A 336 -18.16 19.32 6.83
C ASP A 336 -19.47 18.56 7.07
N ALA A 337 -20.54 18.92 6.35
CA ALA A 337 -21.80 18.21 6.45
C ALA A 337 -21.58 16.71 6.22
N PHE A 338 -22.05 15.87 7.16
CA PHE A 338 -21.85 14.42 7.13
C PHE A 338 -22.28 13.79 5.79
N ALA A 339 -23.42 14.24 5.24
CA ALA A 339 -23.90 13.80 3.95
C ALA A 339 -22.93 14.12 2.82
N MET A 340 -22.26 15.29 2.88
CA MET A 340 -21.28 15.69 1.88
C MET A 340 -19.99 14.88 1.99
N GLN A 341 -19.50 14.61 3.20
CA GLN A 341 -18.32 13.77 3.42
C GLN A 341 -18.52 12.34 2.89
N VAL A 342 -19.71 11.76 3.13
CA VAL A 342 -20.05 10.45 2.56
C VAL A 342 -20.19 10.54 1.04
N PHE A 343 -20.82 11.59 0.53
CA PHE A 343 -21.00 11.79 -0.91
C PHE A 343 -19.65 11.90 -1.64
N THR A 344 -18.74 12.77 -1.20
CA THR A 344 -17.43 12.96 -1.83
C THR A 344 -16.58 11.69 -1.77
N ALA A 345 -16.63 10.94 -0.66
CA ALA A 345 -15.92 9.67 -0.53
C ALA A 345 -16.47 8.57 -1.45
N LEU A 346 -17.79 8.51 -1.66
CA LEU A 346 -18.41 7.56 -2.60
C LEU A 346 -18.19 7.96 -4.05
N VAL A 347 -18.33 9.24 -4.38
CA VAL A 347 -18.05 9.77 -5.72
C VAL A 347 -16.59 9.55 -6.08
N GLY A 348 -15.65 9.82 -5.17
CA GLY A 348 -14.23 9.57 -5.39
C GLY A 348 -13.93 8.09 -5.70
N ALA A 349 -14.46 7.17 -4.89
CA ALA A 349 -14.34 5.73 -5.16
C ALA A 349 -15.01 5.33 -6.49
N GLY A 350 -16.14 5.94 -6.84
CA GLY A 350 -16.82 5.77 -8.11
C GLY A 350 -15.99 6.23 -9.31
N LEU A 351 -15.37 7.40 -9.23
CA LEU A 351 -14.46 7.92 -10.27
C LEU A 351 -13.24 7.01 -10.45
N MET A 352 -12.69 6.49 -9.35
CA MET A 352 -11.62 5.49 -9.42
C MET A 352 -12.09 4.21 -10.12
N ALA A 353 -13.28 3.69 -9.79
CA ALA A 353 -13.84 2.53 -10.47
C ALA A 353 -14.09 2.79 -11.97
N LEU A 354 -14.60 3.97 -12.33
CA LEU A 354 -14.82 4.38 -13.72
C LEU A 354 -13.52 4.44 -14.51
N LEU A 355 -12.45 5.04 -13.95
CA LEU A 355 -11.14 5.03 -14.58
C LEU A 355 -10.63 3.60 -14.81
N ALA A 356 -10.83 2.70 -13.84
CA ALA A 356 -10.42 1.30 -13.98
C ALA A 356 -11.18 0.58 -15.12
N VAL A 357 -12.48 0.85 -15.28
CA VAL A 357 -13.30 0.34 -16.39
C VAL A 357 -12.80 0.89 -17.72
N TRP A 358 -12.53 2.20 -17.80
CA TRP A 358 -12.01 2.85 -19.00
C TRP A 358 -10.65 2.28 -19.44
N LEU A 359 -9.72 2.10 -18.50
CA LEU A 359 -8.41 1.52 -18.77
C LEU A 359 -8.50 0.06 -19.23
N GLU A 360 -9.43 -0.72 -18.65
CA GLU A 360 -9.69 -2.07 -19.11
C GLU A 360 -10.25 -2.10 -20.53
N PHE A 361 -11.21 -1.22 -20.84
CA PHE A 361 -11.78 -1.07 -22.17
C PHE A 361 -10.72 -0.70 -23.20
N ASN A 362 -9.90 0.32 -22.93
CA ASN A 362 -8.82 0.75 -23.82
C ASN A 362 -7.79 -0.36 -24.05
N LYS A 363 -7.47 -1.14 -23.01
CA LYS A 363 -6.58 -2.30 -23.14
C LYS A 363 -7.18 -3.39 -24.04
N ARG A 364 -8.49 -3.62 -24.00
CA ARG A 364 -9.19 -4.59 -24.86
C ARG A 364 -9.19 -4.11 -26.31
N LEU A 365 -9.49 -2.83 -26.56
CA LEU A 365 -9.43 -2.22 -27.89
C LEU A 365 -8.05 -2.38 -28.53
N ASN A 366 -6.99 -2.02 -27.81
CA ASN A 366 -5.61 -2.12 -28.31
C ASN A 366 -5.17 -3.56 -28.61
N ARG A 367 -5.72 -4.55 -27.89
CA ARG A 367 -5.46 -5.97 -28.19
C ARG A 367 -6.21 -6.43 -29.43
N SER A 368 -7.43 -5.96 -29.64
CA SER A 368 -8.22 -6.25 -30.85
C SER A 368 -7.51 -5.72 -32.10
N LEU A 369 -6.98 -4.49 -32.04
CA LEU A 369 -6.24 -3.88 -33.16
C LEU A 369 -4.96 -4.66 -33.52
N LYS A 370 -4.21 -5.14 -32.52
CA LYS A 370 -2.99 -5.95 -32.74
C LYS A 370 -3.26 -7.35 -33.30
N ASN A 371 -4.48 -7.85 -33.14
CA ASN A 371 -4.88 -9.19 -33.55
C ASN A 371 -5.74 -9.17 -34.83
N ALA A 372 -6.01 -8.01 -35.41
CA ALA A 372 -6.70 -7.91 -36.70
C ALA A 372 -5.78 -8.48 -37.80
N PRO A 373 -6.27 -9.37 -38.67
CA PRO A 373 -5.50 -9.79 -39.84
C PRO A 373 -5.21 -8.56 -40.72
N ALA A 374 -3.96 -8.46 -41.16
CA ALA A 374 -3.47 -7.35 -42.00
C ALA A 374 -4.17 -7.29 -43.36
#